data_AF-A0A355DYM9-F1
#
_entry.id   AF-A0A355DYM9-F1
#
_cell.length_a   1.000
_cell.length_b   1.000
_cell.length_c   1.000
_cell.angle_alpha   90.00
_cell.angle_beta   90.00
_cell.angle_gamma   90.00
#
_symmetry.space_group_name_H-M   'P 1'
#
loop_
_entity.id
_entity.type
_entity.pdbx_description
1 polymer ?
#
loop_
_entity_poly.entity_id
_entity_poly.type
_entity_poly.pdbx_seq_one_letter_code
_entity_poly.pdbx_strand_id
1 'polypeptide(L)'
;MLHLETLTFDKLGERDFNRVVKLDARNWWNVLSREYGVSHIRNLHTRNELVCGKELLRLTQRLEVFPEGQIAVYCHEMKRPVGAISSLILKAPTVAAVPPTWHGATGDGYFSTHDPAGDMLICASIITLHTGLPAQKISDLRKQHISSLLLLAQHTLAEKLGVPGMIAYSRPMNYAAYVAEHGPTPIADYLEVRDAQGRLHDRSIGMHERELEAFSPGLGRPARILPGGRPLDPDSLGYNVIMDYSPTLRAHRRPGI
;
A
#
# COMPACT_ATOMS: atom_id res chain seq x y z
N MET A 1 -7.96 -19.08 -16.08
CA MET A 1 -6.91 -18.17 -15.60
C MET A 1 -7.28 -16.77 -16.09
N LEU A 2 -7.20 -15.73 -15.25
CA LEU A 2 -7.53 -14.37 -15.67
C LEU A 2 -6.30 -13.76 -16.35
N HIS A 3 -6.50 -13.05 -17.46
CA HIS A 3 -5.45 -12.29 -18.13
C HIS A 3 -5.32 -10.92 -17.46
N LEU A 4 -4.19 -10.74 -16.77
CA LEU A 4 -3.85 -9.56 -16.01
C LEU A 4 -2.67 -8.82 -16.64
N GLU A 5 -2.75 -7.50 -16.64
CA GLU A 5 -1.71 -6.62 -17.18
C GLU A 5 -1.47 -5.45 -16.23
N THR A 6 -0.20 -5.11 -15.99
CA THR A 6 0.17 -3.90 -15.25
C THR A 6 0.30 -2.71 -16.19
N LEU A 7 -0.44 -1.64 -15.92
CA LEU A 7 -0.47 -0.41 -16.70
C LEU A 7 -0.23 0.79 -15.80
N THR A 8 0.50 1.79 -16.27
CA THR A 8 0.56 3.09 -15.60
C THR A 8 -0.75 3.84 -15.81
N PHE A 9 -1.13 4.74 -14.89
CA PHE A 9 -2.44 5.42 -14.93
C PHE A 9 -2.65 6.28 -16.17
N ASP A 10 -1.60 6.86 -16.74
CA ASP A 10 -1.62 7.62 -18.00
C ASP A 10 -2.03 6.78 -19.22
N LYS A 11 -1.90 5.45 -19.13
CA LYS A 11 -2.32 4.50 -20.18
C LYS A 11 -3.78 4.05 -20.02
N LEU A 12 -4.44 4.42 -18.92
CA LEU A 12 -5.84 4.11 -18.72
C LEU A 12 -6.71 5.13 -19.45
N GLY A 13 -7.74 4.64 -20.16
CA GLY A 13 -8.81 5.54 -20.61
C GLY A 13 -9.55 6.15 -19.43
N GLU A 14 -10.15 7.34 -19.62
CA GLU A 14 -10.83 8.11 -18.58
C GLU A 14 -11.81 7.27 -17.74
N ARG A 15 -12.58 6.39 -18.38
CA ARG A 15 -13.53 5.48 -17.71
C ARG A 15 -12.83 4.56 -16.71
N ASP A 16 -11.68 4.03 -17.07
CA ASP A 16 -10.93 3.08 -16.24
C ASP A 16 -10.12 3.79 -15.15
N PHE A 17 -9.56 4.97 -15.45
CA PHE A 17 -8.99 5.84 -14.41
C PHE A 17 -10.04 6.23 -13.34
N ASN A 18 -11.24 6.63 -13.75
CA ASN A 18 -12.36 6.89 -12.83
C ASN A 18 -12.77 5.67 -11.99
N ARG A 19 -12.52 4.44 -12.46
CA ARG A 19 -12.73 3.23 -11.66
C ARG A 19 -11.63 3.07 -10.60
N VAL A 20 -10.38 3.41 -10.91
CA VAL A 20 -9.29 3.47 -9.92
C VAL A 20 -9.61 4.49 -8.83
N VAL A 21 -10.04 5.70 -9.21
CA VAL A 21 -10.48 6.75 -8.25
C VAL A 21 -11.56 6.23 -7.31
N LYS A 22 -12.59 5.54 -7.85
CA LYS A 22 -13.65 4.95 -7.04
C LYS A 22 -13.16 3.82 -6.13
N LEU A 23 -12.12 3.08 -6.54
CA LEU A 23 -11.52 2.05 -5.69
C LEU A 23 -10.76 2.68 -4.53
N ASP A 24 -9.94 3.69 -4.80
CA ASP A 24 -9.13 4.38 -3.78
C ASP A 24 -10.05 5.11 -2.78
N ALA A 25 -11.06 5.84 -3.28
CA ALA A 25 -12.05 6.53 -2.46
C ALA A 25 -12.79 5.60 -1.49
N ARG A 26 -13.17 4.38 -1.92
CA ARG A 26 -13.81 3.40 -1.05
C ARG A 26 -12.85 2.83 -0.01
N ASN A 27 -11.57 2.66 -0.37
CA ASN A 27 -10.57 2.20 0.59
C ASN A 27 -10.33 3.25 1.68
N TRP A 28 -10.13 4.51 1.28
CA TRP A 28 -9.99 5.62 2.21
C TRP A 28 -11.24 5.85 3.05
N TRP A 29 -12.43 5.68 2.48
CA TRP A 29 -13.67 5.69 3.25
C TRP A 29 -13.62 4.72 4.43
N ASN A 30 -13.20 3.48 4.20
CA ASN A 30 -13.12 2.46 5.24
C ASN A 30 -12.08 2.80 6.31
N VAL A 31 -10.93 3.34 5.90
CA VAL A 31 -9.86 3.77 6.80
C VAL A 31 -10.34 4.92 7.68
N LEU A 32 -10.80 6.00 7.05
CA LEU A 32 -11.23 7.20 7.77
C LEU A 32 -12.43 6.87 8.68
N SER A 33 -13.38 6.05 8.22
CA SER A 33 -14.56 5.69 9.03
C SER A 33 -14.19 5.00 10.34
N ARG A 34 -13.05 4.32 10.38
CA ARG A 34 -12.49 3.73 11.59
C ARG A 34 -11.79 4.76 12.46
N GLU A 35 -11.00 5.65 11.84
CA GLU A 35 -10.23 6.67 12.56
C GLU A 35 -11.10 7.75 13.23
N TYR A 36 -12.14 8.21 12.54
CA TYR A 36 -12.98 9.32 12.99
C TYR A 36 -14.36 8.88 13.45
N GLY A 37 -14.75 7.62 13.21
CA GLY A 37 -16.09 7.11 13.46
C GLY A 37 -17.09 7.49 12.36
N VAL A 38 -18.01 6.56 12.07
CA VAL A 38 -18.98 6.68 10.95
C VAL A 38 -19.89 7.92 11.09
N SER A 39 -20.26 8.31 12.31
CA SER A 39 -21.12 9.48 12.57
C SER A 39 -20.40 10.81 12.27
N HIS A 40 -19.13 10.93 12.68
CA HIS A 40 -18.31 12.10 12.39
C HIS A 40 -18.09 12.24 10.88
N ILE A 41 -17.81 11.12 10.22
CA ILE A 41 -17.62 11.15 8.78
C ILE A 41 -18.93 11.41 8.05
N ARG A 42 -20.07 10.83 8.46
CA ARG A 42 -21.39 11.12 7.87
C ARG A 42 -21.72 12.62 7.85
N ASN A 43 -21.27 13.38 8.84
CA ASN A 43 -21.41 14.84 8.87
C ASN A 43 -20.48 15.56 7.87
N LEU A 44 -19.35 14.96 7.49
CA LEU A 44 -18.52 15.36 6.34
C LEU A 44 -19.11 14.87 5.00
N HIS A 45 -20.18 14.06 5.02
CA HIS A 45 -20.60 13.17 3.94
C HIS A 45 -21.87 13.55 3.19
N THR A 46 -22.19 14.83 3.11
CA THR A 46 -23.20 15.30 2.16
C THR A 46 -22.80 15.18 0.69
N ARG A 47 -21.77 14.38 0.33
CA ARG A 47 -21.69 13.65 -0.95
C ARG A 47 -20.53 12.64 -0.95
N ASN A 48 -20.79 11.38 -1.30
CA ASN A 48 -19.76 10.46 -1.84
C ASN A 48 -18.90 11.13 -2.94
N GLU A 49 -19.48 12.11 -3.64
CA GLU A 49 -18.81 12.97 -4.62
C GLU A 49 -17.67 13.80 -4.02
N LEU A 50 -17.71 14.21 -2.74
CA LEU A 50 -16.65 14.99 -2.12
C LEU A 50 -15.40 14.13 -1.84
N VAL A 51 -15.59 12.91 -1.30
CA VAL A 51 -14.47 11.97 -1.12
C VAL A 51 -13.93 11.53 -2.47
N CYS A 52 -14.81 11.21 -3.42
CA CYS A 52 -14.37 10.91 -4.79
C CYS A 52 -13.67 12.11 -5.43
N GLY A 53 -14.11 13.34 -5.19
CA GLY A 53 -13.50 14.56 -5.72
C GLY A 53 -12.14 14.86 -5.10
N LYS A 54 -11.99 14.67 -3.78
CA LYS A 54 -10.69 14.81 -3.10
C LYS A 54 -9.71 13.73 -3.55
N GLU A 55 -10.16 12.48 -3.67
CA GLU A 55 -9.30 11.41 -4.19
C GLU A 55 -9.01 11.55 -5.67
N LEU A 56 -9.94 12.05 -6.48
CA LEU A 56 -9.67 12.43 -7.87
C LEU A 56 -8.56 13.48 -7.92
N LEU A 57 -8.67 14.56 -7.14
CA LEU A 57 -7.66 15.61 -7.07
C LEU A 57 -6.30 15.05 -6.64
N ARG A 58 -6.26 14.21 -5.60
CA ARG A 58 -5.03 13.56 -5.14
C ARG A 58 -4.43 12.68 -6.22
N LEU A 59 -5.20 11.78 -6.82
CA LEU A 59 -4.70 10.85 -7.85
C LEU A 59 -4.23 11.59 -9.10
N THR A 60 -4.91 12.66 -9.51
CA THR A 60 -4.46 13.53 -10.60
C THR A 60 -3.13 14.20 -10.24
N GLN A 61 -3.00 14.75 -9.03
CA GLN A 61 -1.73 15.33 -8.57
C GLN A 61 -0.60 14.29 -8.53
N ARG A 62 -0.87 13.08 -8.03
CA ARG A 62 0.11 11.99 -8.00
C ARG A 62 0.58 11.62 -9.42
N LEU A 63 -0.36 11.60 -10.37
CA LEU A 63 -0.08 11.34 -11.79
C LEU A 63 0.74 12.45 -12.43
N GLU A 64 0.52 13.71 -12.08
CA GLU A 64 1.33 14.84 -12.54
C GLU A 64 2.75 14.83 -11.97
N VAL A 65 2.89 14.43 -10.70
CA VAL A 65 4.18 14.45 -9.97
C VAL A 65 5.08 13.27 -10.36
N PHE A 66 4.54 12.06 -10.41
CA PHE A 66 5.32 10.84 -10.69
C PHE A 66 4.49 9.79 -11.44
N PRO A 67 4.24 9.99 -12.75
CA PRO A 67 3.34 9.16 -13.54
C PRO A 67 3.65 7.67 -13.51
N GLU A 68 4.93 7.32 -13.65
CA GLU A 68 5.41 5.94 -13.69
C GLU A 68 5.26 5.23 -12.33
N GLY A 69 5.17 5.98 -11.22
CA GLY A 69 4.89 5.46 -9.88
C GLY A 69 3.42 5.12 -9.63
N GLN A 70 2.52 5.44 -10.57
CA GLN A 70 1.09 5.19 -10.45
C GLN A 70 0.66 4.03 -11.35
N ILE A 71 0.48 2.84 -10.77
CA ILE A 71 0.33 1.58 -11.50
C ILE A 71 -1.00 0.90 -11.15
N ALA A 72 -1.72 0.41 -12.15
CA ALA A 72 -2.93 -0.39 -12.03
C ALA A 72 -2.70 -1.81 -12.56
N VAL A 73 -3.46 -2.77 -12.03
CA VAL A 73 -3.63 -4.09 -12.68
C VAL A 73 -4.97 -4.10 -13.41
N TYR A 74 -4.93 -4.30 -14.72
CA TYR A 74 -6.09 -4.44 -15.58
C TYR A 74 -6.44 -5.92 -15.79
N CYS A 75 -7.73 -6.26 -15.72
CA CYS A 75 -8.22 -7.60 -16.05
C CYS A 75 -9.02 -7.54 -17.36
N HIS A 76 -8.53 -8.24 -18.39
CA HIS A 76 -9.08 -8.20 -19.74
C HIS A 76 -10.47 -8.84 -19.82
N GLU A 77 -10.71 -9.94 -19.09
CA GLU A 77 -12.02 -10.61 -19.04
C GLU A 77 -13.08 -9.74 -18.37
N MET A 78 -12.67 -8.91 -17.40
CA MET A 78 -13.56 -8.00 -16.70
C MET A 78 -13.62 -6.60 -17.32
N LYS A 79 -12.74 -6.32 -18.31
CA LYS A 79 -12.58 -5.03 -18.99
C LYS A 79 -12.52 -3.87 -18.01
N ARG A 80 -11.70 -4.01 -16.96
CA ARG A 80 -11.56 -3.01 -15.89
C ARG A 80 -10.26 -3.18 -15.08
N PRO A 81 -9.80 -2.12 -14.40
CA PRO A 81 -8.82 -2.25 -13.33
C PRO A 81 -9.41 -3.00 -12.13
N VAL A 82 -8.58 -3.85 -11.55
CA VAL A 82 -8.87 -4.71 -10.38
C VAL A 82 -7.93 -4.47 -9.21
N GLY A 83 -6.93 -3.61 -9.37
CA GLY A 83 -6.06 -3.13 -8.30
C GLY A 83 -5.26 -1.93 -8.76
N ALA A 84 -4.71 -1.18 -7.80
CA ALA A 84 -3.88 -0.02 -8.04
C ALA A 84 -2.86 0.15 -6.90
N ILE A 85 -1.74 0.77 -7.22
CA ILE A 85 -0.67 1.09 -6.28
C ILE A 85 -0.06 2.44 -6.66
N SER A 86 0.25 3.25 -5.66
CA SER A 86 0.85 4.56 -5.83
C SER A 86 2.16 4.64 -5.05
N SER A 87 3.20 5.18 -5.68
CA SER A 87 4.47 5.49 -5.03
C SER A 87 4.94 6.91 -5.30
N LEU A 88 5.92 7.33 -4.50
CA LEU A 88 6.76 8.50 -4.68
C LEU A 88 8.18 8.14 -4.28
N ILE A 89 9.18 8.85 -4.82
CA ILE A 89 10.55 8.80 -4.35
C ILE A 89 10.74 9.90 -3.30
N LEU A 90 11.42 9.58 -2.21
CA LEU A 90 11.73 10.49 -1.13
C LEU A 90 13.25 10.47 -0.90
N LYS A 91 13.81 11.65 -0.61
CA LYS A 91 15.18 11.75 -0.11
C LYS A 91 15.27 11.28 1.34
N ALA A 92 15.47 9.98 1.53
CA ALA A 92 15.79 9.37 2.81
C ALA A 92 16.83 8.26 2.61
N PRO A 93 18.10 8.49 2.98
CA PRO A 93 19.17 7.52 2.72
C PRO A 93 19.03 6.22 3.52
N THR A 94 18.15 6.19 4.53
CA THR A 94 17.91 5.00 5.36
C THR A 94 16.44 4.93 5.78
N VAL A 95 15.98 3.74 6.19
CA VAL A 95 14.66 3.54 6.82
C VAL A 95 14.49 4.40 8.08
N ALA A 96 15.56 4.71 8.80
CA ALA A 96 15.50 5.58 9.97
C ALA A 96 15.24 7.06 9.61
N ALA A 97 15.63 7.48 8.41
CA ALA A 97 15.50 8.86 7.94
C ALA A 97 14.11 9.20 7.35
N VAL A 98 13.24 8.21 7.14
CA VAL A 98 11.90 8.47 6.62
C VAL A 98 11.02 9.17 7.66
N PRO A 99 10.08 10.05 7.25
CA PRO A 99 9.17 10.72 8.17
C PRO A 99 8.37 9.72 9.04
N PRO A 100 8.05 10.05 10.30
CA PRO A 100 7.39 9.13 11.22
C PRO A 100 5.90 8.91 10.90
N THR A 101 5.33 9.66 9.97
CA THR A 101 3.92 9.57 9.58
C THR A 101 3.77 9.45 8.08
N TRP A 102 2.72 8.76 7.64
CA TRP A 102 2.35 8.68 6.22
C TRP A 102 2.06 10.09 5.64
N HIS A 103 1.39 10.94 6.42
CA HIS A 103 1.08 12.32 6.04
C HIS A 103 2.35 13.13 5.78
N GLY A 104 3.34 13.04 6.67
CA GLY A 104 4.63 13.70 6.49
C GLY A 104 5.44 13.13 5.33
N ALA A 105 5.37 11.82 5.09
CA ALA A 105 6.08 11.18 3.98
C ALA A 105 5.48 11.50 2.62
N THR A 106 4.17 11.67 2.52
CA THR A 106 3.45 11.82 1.24
C THR A 106 2.96 13.25 0.97
N GLY A 107 3.15 14.18 1.89
CA GLY A 107 2.52 15.50 1.81
C GLY A 107 0.99 15.38 1.77
N ASP A 108 0.41 14.71 2.77
CA ASP A 108 -1.04 14.46 2.89
C ASP A 108 -1.67 13.71 1.69
N GLY A 109 -0.87 12.88 1.01
CA GLY A 109 -1.29 12.09 -0.15
C GLY A 109 -1.25 12.83 -1.48
N TYR A 110 -0.70 14.05 -1.53
CA TYR A 110 -0.52 14.86 -2.75
C TYR A 110 0.85 14.67 -3.40
N PHE A 111 1.77 13.96 -2.74
CA PHE A 111 3.14 13.70 -3.16
C PHE A 111 3.99 14.96 -3.33
N SER A 112 3.69 16.02 -2.57
CA SER A 112 4.49 17.26 -2.56
C SER A 112 5.91 17.09 -1.99
N THR A 113 6.19 15.94 -1.39
CA THR A 113 7.50 15.52 -0.87
C THR A 113 8.30 14.67 -1.85
N HIS A 114 7.77 14.46 -3.07
CA HIS A 114 8.46 13.70 -4.10
C HIS A 114 9.78 14.37 -4.51
N ASP A 115 10.86 13.60 -4.51
CA ASP A 115 12.17 14.02 -4.99
C ASP A 115 12.70 12.94 -5.95
N PRO A 116 12.73 13.20 -7.28
CA PRO A 116 13.26 12.24 -8.26
C PRO A 116 14.72 11.84 -8.04
N ALA A 117 15.50 12.65 -7.30
CA ALA A 117 16.88 12.37 -6.94
C ALA A 117 17.03 11.69 -5.57
N GLY A 118 15.92 11.30 -4.94
CA GLY A 118 15.91 10.62 -3.65
C GLY A 118 16.32 9.15 -3.73
N ASP A 119 16.53 8.57 -2.55
CA ASP A 119 17.11 7.23 -2.39
C ASP A 119 16.08 6.16 -2.00
N MET A 120 14.82 6.55 -1.80
CA MET A 120 13.80 5.68 -1.22
C MET A 120 12.48 5.76 -1.99
N LEU A 121 12.06 4.66 -2.62
CA LEU A 121 10.71 4.53 -3.18
C LEU A 121 9.73 4.15 -2.07
N ILE A 122 8.72 4.99 -1.85
CA ILE A 122 7.68 4.78 -0.84
C ILE A 122 6.43 4.25 -1.54
N CYS A 123 6.01 3.03 -1.24
CA CYS A 123 4.67 2.54 -1.51
C CYS A 123 3.68 3.26 -0.58
N ALA A 124 3.01 4.28 -1.12
CA ALA A 124 2.11 5.15 -0.37
C ALA A 124 0.69 4.57 -0.23
N SER A 125 0.23 3.80 -1.21
CA SER A 125 -1.04 3.09 -1.13
C SER A 125 -1.03 1.86 -2.03
N ILE A 126 -1.73 0.82 -1.57
CA ILE A 126 -2.05 -0.37 -2.36
C ILE A 126 -3.52 -0.70 -2.16
N ILE A 127 -4.25 -0.90 -3.25
CA ILE A 127 -5.68 -1.18 -3.24
C ILE A 127 -5.99 -2.31 -4.21
N THR A 128 -6.87 -3.23 -3.79
CA THR A 128 -7.35 -4.30 -4.66
C THR A 128 -8.87 -4.43 -4.59
N LEU A 129 -9.47 -4.84 -5.70
CA LEU A 129 -10.91 -4.94 -5.85
C LEU A 129 -11.44 -6.14 -5.07
N HIS A 130 -12.22 -5.88 -4.03
CA HIS A 130 -12.82 -6.92 -3.19
C HIS A 130 -14.35 -6.96 -3.20
N THR A 131 -15.00 -6.01 -3.88
CA THR A 131 -16.47 -5.85 -3.86
C THR A 131 -17.00 -5.38 -5.22
N GLY A 132 -18.33 -5.38 -5.40
CA GLY A 132 -18.96 -4.88 -6.63
C GLY A 132 -18.84 -5.82 -7.83
N LEU A 133 -18.49 -7.08 -7.59
CA LEU A 133 -18.54 -8.18 -8.55
C LEU A 133 -19.24 -9.38 -7.89
N PRO A 134 -19.80 -10.32 -8.67
CA PRO A 134 -20.29 -11.59 -8.14
C PRO A 134 -19.24 -12.31 -7.29
N ALA A 135 -19.68 -12.99 -6.23
CA ALA A 135 -18.79 -13.65 -5.25
C ALA A 135 -17.76 -14.58 -5.90
N GLN A 136 -18.16 -15.31 -6.95
CA GLN A 136 -17.26 -16.18 -7.70
C GLN A 136 -16.10 -15.39 -8.33
N LYS A 137 -16.38 -14.26 -8.99
CA LYS A 137 -15.34 -13.42 -9.60
C LYS A 137 -14.39 -12.81 -8.56
N ILE A 138 -14.89 -12.46 -7.38
CA ILE A 138 -14.05 -12.01 -6.26
C ILE A 138 -13.15 -13.16 -5.76
N SER A 139 -13.70 -14.37 -5.65
CA SER A 139 -12.93 -15.56 -5.30
C SER A 139 -11.81 -15.83 -6.31
N ASP A 140 -12.12 -15.72 -7.61
CA ASP A 140 -11.13 -15.92 -8.68
C ASP A 140 -10.02 -14.86 -8.64
N LEU A 141 -10.37 -13.59 -8.40
CA LEU A 141 -9.39 -12.48 -8.24
C LEU A 141 -8.48 -12.69 -7.04
N ARG A 142 -9.01 -13.14 -5.90
CA ARG A 142 -8.20 -13.40 -4.69
C ARG A 142 -7.13 -14.46 -4.92
N LYS A 143 -7.34 -15.38 -5.85
CA LYS A 143 -6.38 -16.41 -6.25
C LYS A 143 -5.30 -15.90 -7.22
N GLN A 144 -5.39 -14.66 -7.70
CA GLN A 144 -4.42 -14.09 -8.66
C GLN A 144 -3.31 -13.27 -8.01
N HIS A 145 -3.27 -13.13 -6.68
CA HIS A 145 -2.21 -12.37 -5.99
C HIS A 145 -2.02 -10.96 -6.57
N ILE A 146 -3.11 -10.19 -6.71
CA ILE A 146 -3.07 -8.85 -7.31
C ILE A 146 -2.12 -7.92 -6.55
N SER A 147 -2.04 -8.05 -5.23
CA SER A 147 -1.13 -7.24 -4.40
C SER A 147 0.34 -7.56 -4.71
N SER A 148 0.70 -8.83 -4.86
CA SER A 148 2.02 -9.26 -5.34
C SER A 148 2.38 -8.63 -6.67
N LEU A 149 1.47 -8.68 -7.66
CA LEU A 149 1.72 -8.10 -8.98
C LEU A 149 2.01 -6.60 -8.90
N LEU A 150 1.26 -5.87 -8.05
CA LEU A 150 1.45 -4.44 -7.84
C LEU A 150 2.78 -4.13 -7.12
N LEU A 151 3.12 -4.88 -6.07
CA LEU A 151 4.39 -4.71 -5.34
C LEU A 151 5.59 -5.04 -6.23
N LEU A 152 5.51 -6.12 -7.02
CA LEU A 152 6.56 -6.48 -7.97
C LEU A 152 6.75 -5.41 -9.04
N ALA A 153 5.66 -4.81 -9.53
CA ALA A 153 5.73 -3.72 -10.50
C ALA A 153 6.46 -2.49 -9.92
N GLN A 154 6.23 -2.14 -8.65
CA GLN A 154 6.98 -1.08 -7.97
C GLN A 154 8.44 -1.45 -7.68
N HIS A 155 8.71 -2.70 -7.33
CA HIS A 155 10.09 -3.18 -7.16
C HIS A 155 10.87 -3.07 -8.48
N THR A 156 10.27 -3.53 -9.58
CA THR A 156 10.83 -3.42 -10.93
C THR A 156 11.05 -1.95 -11.32
N LEU A 157 10.13 -1.07 -10.94
CA LEU A 157 10.28 0.37 -11.15
C LEU A 157 11.47 0.94 -10.35
N ALA A 158 11.60 0.59 -9.07
CA ALA A 158 12.72 1.02 -8.23
C ALA A 158 14.06 0.60 -8.84
N GLU A 159 14.18 -0.65 -9.28
CA GLU A 159 15.37 -1.17 -9.96
C GLU A 159 15.68 -0.42 -11.26
N LYS A 160 14.65 -0.18 -12.09
CA LYS A 160 14.80 0.56 -13.35
C LYS A 160 15.28 1.99 -13.14
N LEU A 161 14.82 2.64 -12.07
CA LEU A 161 15.20 4.01 -11.71
C LEU A 161 16.52 4.07 -10.92
N GLY A 162 17.08 2.92 -10.53
CA GLY A 162 18.29 2.86 -9.71
C GLY A 162 18.08 3.34 -8.27
N VAL A 163 16.84 3.34 -7.77
CA VAL A 163 16.50 3.77 -6.41
C VAL A 163 16.85 2.64 -5.43
N PRO A 164 17.76 2.85 -4.47
CA PRO A 164 18.33 1.76 -3.68
C PRO A 164 17.41 1.21 -2.59
N GLY A 165 16.47 2.01 -2.10
CA GLY A 165 15.53 1.61 -1.06
C GLY A 165 14.09 1.55 -1.56
N MET A 166 13.31 0.64 -0.99
CA MET A 166 11.87 0.59 -1.19
C MET A 166 11.16 0.22 0.11
N ILE A 167 10.18 1.01 0.54
CA ILE A 167 9.42 0.75 1.78
C ILE A 167 7.92 0.98 1.61
N ALA A 168 7.12 0.52 2.57
CA ALA A 168 5.72 0.92 2.75
C ALA A 168 5.44 1.28 4.19
N TYR A 169 4.46 2.16 4.39
CA TYR A 169 3.81 2.35 5.68
C TYR A 169 2.65 1.36 5.80
N SER A 170 2.69 0.47 6.78
CA SER A 170 1.64 -0.52 7.01
C SER A 170 1.08 -0.46 8.43
N ARG A 171 -0.21 -0.74 8.55
CA ARG A 171 -0.91 -0.71 9.84
C ARG A 171 -1.06 -2.14 10.39
N PRO A 172 -0.77 -2.38 11.67
CA PRO A 172 -1.10 -3.65 12.31
C PRO A 172 -2.61 -3.70 12.63
N MET A 173 -3.40 -4.10 11.64
CA MET A 173 -4.86 -3.97 11.66
C MET A 173 -5.59 -4.89 12.64
N ASN A 174 -4.91 -5.90 13.19
CA ASN A 174 -5.50 -6.85 14.14
C ASN A 174 -4.96 -6.65 15.57
N TYR A 175 -4.11 -5.65 15.81
CA TYR A 175 -3.40 -5.48 17.07
C TYR A 175 -4.32 -5.17 18.25
N ALA A 176 -5.23 -4.22 18.11
CA ALA A 176 -6.17 -3.87 19.19
C ALA A 176 -7.05 -5.06 19.60
N ALA A 177 -7.54 -5.82 18.62
CA ALA A 177 -8.33 -7.02 18.87
C ALA A 177 -7.51 -8.09 19.60
N TYR A 178 -6.26 -8.28 19.19
CA TYR A 178 -5.35 -9.22 19.84
C TYR A 178 -5.09 -8.85 21.30
N VAL A 179 -4.79 -7.58 21.59
CA VAL A 179 -4.57 -7.09 22.96
C VAL A 179 -5.84 -7.22 23.82
N ALA A 180 -7.02 -6.99 23.25
CA ALA A 180 -8.28 -7.17 23.97
C ALA A 180 -8.55 -8.63 24.35
N GLU A 181 -8.13 -9.59 23.51
CA GLU A 181 -8.33 -11.02 23.72
C GLU A 181 -7.25 -11.64 24.63
N HIS A 182 -5.99 -11.22 24.50
CA HIS A 182 -4.84 -11.86 25.15
C HIS A 182 -4.21 -11.03 26.28
N GLY A 183 -4.66 -9.80 26.48
CA GLY A 183 -4.12 -8.85 27.45
C GLY A 183 -3.00 -7.97 26.89
N PRO A 184 -2.45 -7.05 27.73
CA PRO A 184 -1.40 -6.12 27.31
C PRO A 184 -0.21 -6.85 26.70
N THR A 185 0.02 -6.61 25.40
CA THR A 185 1.10 -7.23 24.63
C THR A 185 1.90 -6.13 23.96
N PRO A 186 3.23 -6.06 24.12
CA PRO A 186 4.06 -5.13 23.35
C PRO A 186 3.92 -5.35 21.84
N ILE A 187 3.87 -4.26 21.07
CA ILE A 187 3.69 -4.34 19.61
C ILE A 187 4.79 -5.16 18.92
N ALA A 188 6.02 -5.12 19.43
CA ALA A 188 7.12 -5.92 18.91
C ALA A 188 6.83 -7.43 19.04
N ASP A 189 6.33 -7.85 20.21
CA ASP A 189 5.99 -9.25 20.47
C ASP A 189 4.79 -9.69 19.61
N TYR A 190 3.79 -8.81 19.45
CA TYR A 190 2.64 -9.05 18.58
C TYR A 190 3.05 -9.28 17.12
N LEU A 191 4.00 -8.49 16.61
CA LEU A 191 4.50 -8.61 15.23
C LEU A 191 5.30 -9.90 14.99
N GLU A 192 5.60 -10.68 16.03
CA GLU A 192 6.18 -12.01 15.90
C GLU A 192 5.15 -13.14 15.96
N VAL A 193 3.92 -12.87 16.37
CA VAL A 193 2.87 -13.89 16.49
C VAL A 193 2.56 -14.51 15.12
N ARG A 194 2.68 -15.83 15.05
CA ARG A 194 2.36 -16.65 13.88
C ARG A 194 1.09 -17.48 14.12
N ASP A 195 0.34 -17.75 13.06
CA ASP A 195 -0.78 -18.70 13.07
C ASP A 195 -0.30 -20.16 13.01
N ALA A 196 -1.26 -21.10 13.06
CA ALA A 196 -0.95 -22.54 13.00
C ALA A 196 -0.29 -23.00 11.69
N GLN A 197 -0.26 -22.14 10.66
CA GLN A 197 0.41 -22.38 9.38
C GLN A 197 1.76 -21.64 9.31
N GLY A 198 2.23 -21.03 10.40
CA GLY A 198 3.49 -20.29 10.46
C GLY A 198 3.43 -18.89 9.84
N ARG A 199 2.25 -18.39 9.47
CA ARG A 199 2.09 -17.06 8.83
C ARG A 199 1.89 -16.00 9.89
N LEU A 200 2.35 -14.77 9.65
CA LEU A 200 2.04 -13.65 10.53
C LEU A 200 0.54 -13.55 10.82
N HIS A 201 0.21 -13.42 12.10
CA HIS A 201 -1.15 -13.32 12.58
C HIS A 201 -1.84 -12.05 12.05
N ASP A 202 -1.12 -10.92 12.00
CA ASP A 202 -1.66 -9.69 11.45
C ASP A 202 -1.85 -9.81 9.93
N ARG A 203 -3.08 -9.54 9.48
CA ARG A 203 -3.44 -9.72 8.06
C ARG A 203 -2.78 -8.71 7.14
N SER A 204 -2.58 -7.47 7.61
CA SER A 204 -2.00 -6.38 6.83
C SER A 204 -0.48 -6.53 6.78
N ILE A 205 0.17 -6.74 7.93
CA ILE A 205 1.63 -6.96 7.97
C ILE A 205 1.98 -8.26 7.23
N GLY A 206 1.26 -9.34 7.51
CA GLY A 206 1.50 -10.64 6.86
C GLY A 206 1.22 -10.65 5.36
N MET A 207 0.45 -9.70 4.82
CA MET A 207 0.31 -9.54 3.36
C MET A 207 1.64 -9.15 2.73
N HIS A 208 2.37 -8.22 3.33
CA HIS A 208 3.65 -7.75 2.80
C HIS A 208 4.73 -8.83 2.75
N GLU A 209 4.80 -9.70 3.77
CA GLU A 209 5.71 -10.84 3.81
C GLU A 209 5.35 -11.86 2.72
N ARG A 210 4.07 -12.29 2.68
CA ARG A 210 3.62 -13.35 1.74
C ARG A 210 3.70 -12.95 0.28
N GLU A 211 3.30 -11.73 -0.06
CA GLU A 211 3.12 -11.33 -1.45
C GLU A 211 4.46 -11.18 -2.18
N LEU A 212 5.58 -11.05 -1.46
CA LEU A 212 6.93 -10.95 -2.06
C LEU A 212 7.84 -12.13 -1.76
N GLU A 213 7.53 -12.96 -0.76
CA GLU A 213 8.29 -14.19 -0.47
C GLU A 213 8.34 -15.14 -1.68
N ALA A 214 7.27 -15.19 -2.48
CA ALA A 214 7.21 -15.98 -3.71
C ALA A 214 8.17 -15.48 -4.82
N PHE A 215 8.63 -14.23 -4.74
CA PHE A 215 9.48 -13.59 -5.75
C PHE A 215 10.92 -13.44 -5.27
N SER A 216 11.11 -13.01 -4.02
CA SER A 216 12.42 -12.89 -3.39
C SER A 216 12.27 -13.13 -1.89
N PRO A 217 12.71 -14.30 -1.39
CA PRO A 217 12.65 -14.63 0.02
C PRO A 217 13.27 -13.53 0.89
N GLY A 218 12.54 -13.12 1.91
CA GLY A 218 13.00 -12.13 2.89
C GLY A 218 12.71 -10.67 2.58
N LEU A 219 12.04 -10.34 1.47
CA LEU A 219 11.44 -9.01 1.27
C LEU A 219 10.15 -8.84 2.10
N GLY A 220 9.79 -7.58 2.38
CA GLY A 220 8.52 -7.25 3.03
C GLY A 220 8.51 -7.50 4.53
N ARG A 221 9.64 -7.21 5.20
CA ARG A 221 9.79 -7.41 6.66
C ARG A 221 9.51 -6.12 7.43
N PRO A 222 8.99 -6.20 8.67
CA PRO A 222 8.97 -5.07 9.57
C PRO A 222 10.41 -4.57 9.81
N ALA A 223 10.67 -3.30 9.51
CA ALA A 223 11.99 -2.68 9.69
C ALA A 223 11.97 -1.60 10.77
N ARG A 224 10.82 -0.98 11.03
CA ARG A 224 10.68 0.05 12.08
C ARG A 224 9.24 0.13 12.58
N ILE A 225 9.09 0.19 13.90
CA ILE A 225 7.82 0.47 14.56
C ILE A 225 7.76 1.97 14.84
N LEU A 226 6.62 2.59 14.54
CA LEU A 226 6.39 4.03 14.68
C LEU A 226 5.22 4.27 15.64
N PRO A 227 5.49 4.46 16.95
CA PRO A 227 4.48 4.92 17.89
C PRO A 227 3.95 6.29 17.46
N GLY A 228 2.62 6.46 17.43
CA GLY A 228 2.00 7.71 16.98
C GLY A 228 2.09 7.94 15.47
N GLY A 229 2.51 6.95 14.68
CA GLY A 229 2.54 7.03 13.22
C GLY A 229 1.13 7.08 12.60
N ARG A 230 0.10 6.66 13.35
CA ARG A 230 -1.33 6.73 13.00
C ARG A 230 -2.18 7.04 14.25
N PRO A 231 -2.07 8.22 14.85
CA PRO A 231 -2.56 8.49 16.21
C PRO A 231 -4.08 8.31 16.38
N LEU A 232 -4.84 8.35 15.27
CA LEU A 232 -6.29 8.21 15.27
C LEU A 232 -6.77 6.80 14.89
N ASP A 233 -5.90 5.86 14.54
CA ASP A 233 -6.31 4.52 14.10
C ASP A 233 -6.48 3.56 15.29
N PRO A 234 -7.74 3.26 15.69
CA PRO A 234 -8.02 2.47 16.88
C PRO A 234 -7.62 1.00 16.72
N ASP A 235 -7.62 0.46 15.49
CA ASP A 235 -7.26 -0.96 15.27
C ASP A 235 -5.75 -1.17 15.52
N SER A 236 -4.96 -0.15 15.20
CA SER A 236 -3.50 -0.16 15.34
C SER A 236 -3.01 0.37 16.69
N LEU A 237 -3.89 0.88 17.55
CA LEU A 237 -3.55 1.59 18.79
C LEU A 237 -2.52 2.72 18.59
N GLY A 238 -2.64 3.46 17.49
CA GLY A 238 -1.73 4.57 17.19
C GLY A 238 -0.46 4.19 16.42
N TYR A 239 -0.19 2.90 16.22
CA TYR A 239 1.05 2.42 15.63
C TYR A 239 1.02 2.40 14.10
N ASN A 240 2.20 2.63 13.51
CA ASN A 240 2.49 2.34 12.11
C ASN A 240 3.75 1.45 12.06
N VAL A 241 3.91 0.67 11.01
CA VAL A 241 5.06 -0.20 10.80
C VAL A 241 5.63 0.09 9.43
N ILE A 242 6.92 0.39 9.36
CA ILE A 242 7.63 0.45 8.09
C ILE A 242 7.96 -0.97 7.66
N MET A 243 7.46 -1.33 6.49
CA MET A 243 7.81 -2.57 5.79
C MET A 243 8.92 -2.27 4.80
N ASP A 244 10.00 -3.05 4.83
CA ASP A 244 11.14 -2.88 3.95
C ASP A 244 11.16 -3.93 2.84
N TYR A 245 11.24 -3.44 1.61
CA TYR A 245 11.36 -4.21 0.37
C TYR A 245 12.61 -3.84 -0.40
N SER A 246 13.54 -3.10 0.22
CA SER A 246 14.74 -2.61 -0.43
C SER A 246 15.36 -3.77 -1.20
N PRO A 247 15.51 -3.63 -2.53
CA PRO A 247 16.07 -4.68 -3.35
C PRO A 247 17.34 -5.16 -2.66
N THR A 248 17.55 -6.46 -2.61
CA THR A 248 18.83 -7.00 -2.15
C THR A 248 19.88 -6.65 -3.21
N LEU A 249 20.31 -5.38 -3.26
CA LEU A 249 21.38 -4.85 -4.08
C LEU A 249 22.73 -5.53 -3.82
N ARG A 250 22.77 -6.50 -2.89
CA ARG A 250 23.95 -7.29 -2.55
C ARG A 250 24.21 -8.49 -3.48
N ALA A 251 23.30 -8.90 -4.37
CA ALA A 251 23.50 -10.14 -5.14
C ALA A 251 23.85 -10.00 -6.64
N HIS A 252 23.68 -8.84 -7.28
CA HIS A 252 23.86 -8.71 -8.74
C HIS A 252 24.88 -7.67 -9.24
N ARG A 253 25.72 -7.11 -8.35
CA ARG A 253 27.04 -6.64 -8.82
C ARG A 253 27.90 -7.86 -9.14
N ARG A 254 27.85 -8.35 -10.38
CA ARG A 254 28.94 -9.17 -10.90
C ARG A 254 30.23 -8.35 -10.75
N PRO A 255 31.24 -8.81 -10.02
CA PRO A 255 32.56 -8.22 -10.11
C PRO A 255 33.13 -8.60 -11.48
N GLY A 256 33.36 -7.60 -12.33
CA GLY A 256 34.11 -7.74 -13.57
C GLY A 256 33.32 -8.28 -14.77
N ILE A 257 32.89 -7.35 -15.63
CA ILE A 257 33.14 -7.41 -17.07
C ILE A 257 33.66 -6.02 -17.45
#